data_AF-A0A917E0S5-F1
#
_entry.id   AF-A0A917E0S5-F1
#
_cell.length_a   1.000
_cell.length_b   1.000
_cell.length_c   1.000
_cell.angle_alpha   90.00
_cell.angle_beta   90.00
_cell.angle_gamma   90.00
#
_symmetry.space_group_name_H-M   'P 1'
#
loop_
_entity.id
_entity.type
_entity.pdbx_description
1 polymer ?
#
loop_
_entity_poly.entity_id
_entity_poly.type
_entity_poly.pdbx_seq_one_letter_code
_entity_poly.pdbx_strand_id
1 'polypeptide(L)'
;MRARLSSAFAAVPVDRGRGLGDISRMSDSAADLRPGETSFAEAATDPQDAHLRFIGLVRSPWTERALCPKNLREARERRRTASVEIAPAFRLALSDLEAGQWVHLLSWLDRARRDLALQRPRHADGARGTFSLRSPVRPNPIGLHLVRIEALDRDSGHLVIDAIDLLDGTPLLDLKPFLPSVDIPPADGA
;
A
#
# COMPACT_ATOMS: atom_id res chain seq x y z
N MET A 1 9.86 -29.87 -29.13
CA MET A 1 10.27 -30.13 -27.72
C MET A 1 9.60 -29.06 -26.86
N ARG A 2 8.37 -29.31 -26.37
CA ARG A 2 7.58 -28.36 -25.56
C ARG A 2 7.70 -28.76 -24.09
N ALA A 3 8.32 -27.91 -23.28
CA ALA A 3 8.44 -28.13 -21.84
C ALA A 3 7.06 -27.96 -21.19
N ARG A 4 6.60 -29.02 -20.50
CA ARG A 4 5.43 -28.96 -19.62
C ARG A 4 5.82 -28.20 -18.36
N LEU A 5 5.22 -27.05 -18.13
CA LEU A 5 5.25 -26.39 -16.83
C LEU A 5 4.28 -27.14 -15.90
N SER A 6 4.84 -27.71 -14.84
CA SER A 6 4.16 -28.43 -13.77
C SER A 6 3.15 -27.52 -13.07
N SER A 7 1.87 -27.89 -13.12
CA SER A 7 0.80 -27.25 -12.35
C SER A 7 0.92 -27.65 -10.87
N ALA A 8 1.38 -26.73 -10.04
CA ALA A 8 1.25 -26.83 -8.59
C ALA A 8 0.96 -25.45 -7.99
N PHE A 9 -0.15 -24.84 -8.40
CA PHE A 9 -0.77 -23.76 -7.63
C PHE A 9 -2.08 -24.30 -7.10
N ALA A 10 -2.06 -24.79 -5.86
CA ALA A 10 -3.27 -25.06 -5.13
C ALA A 10 -3.98 -23.72 -4.91
N ALA A 11 -5.18 -23.59 -5.50
CA ALA A 11 -6.06 -22.47 -5.22
C ALA A 11 -6.33 -22.43 -3.71
N VAL A 12 -5.87 -21.38 -3.04
CA VAL A 12 -6.28 -21.09 -1.66
C VAL A 12 -7.78 -20.76 -1.72
N PRO A 13 -8.65 -21.42 -0.95
CA PRO A 13 -10.07 -21.15 -1.01
C PRO A 13 -10.32 -19.71 -0.57
N VAL A 14 -10.95 -18.93 -1.45
CA VAL A 14 -11.48 -17.61 -1.12
C VAL A 14 -12.69 -17.84 -0.20
N ASP A 15 -12.50 -17.63 1.09
CA ASP A 15 -13.59 -17.56 2.07
C ASP A 15 -14.50 -16.38 1.71
N ARG A 16 -15.66 -16.68 1.12
CA ARG A 16 -16.70 -15.71 0.74
C ARG A 16 -17.56 -15.26 1.94
N GLY A 17 -17.17 -15.58 3.17
CA GLY A 17 -18.02 -15.47 4.36
C GLY A 17 -17.77 -14.28 5.29
N ARG A 18 -16.69 -13.48 5.14
CA ARG A 18 -16.52 -12.28 5.97
C ARG A 18 -17.06 -11.05 5.26
N GLY A 19 -18.32 -10.72 5.55
CA GLY A 19 -18.82 -9.36 5.34
C GLY A 19 -17.85 -8.35 5.95
N LEU A 20 -17.87 -7.11 5.45
CA LEU A 20 -17.15 -5.98 6.06
C LEU A 20 -17.60 -5.85 7.53
N GLY A 21 -16.93 -6.58 8.40
CA GLY A 21 -17.20 -6.62 9.82
C GLY A 21 -16.89 -5.25 10.39
N ASP A 22 -17.77 -4.81 11.28
CA ASP A 22 -17.66 -3.60 12.08
C ASP A 22 -16.22 -3.39 12.56
N ILE A 23 -15.52 -2.47 11.89
CA ILE A 23 -14.18 -2.04 12.26
C ILE A 23 -14.32 -1.15 13.49
N SER A 24 -14.39 -1.78 14.65
CA SER A 24 -14.22 -1.13 15.95
C SER A 24 -13.04 -0.15 15.86
N ARG A 25 -13.35 1.15 15.79
CA ARG A 25 -12.38 2.24 15.88
C ARG A 25 -11.66 2.09 17.22
N MET A 26 -10.42 1.61 17.20
CA MET A 26 -9.51 1.86 18.31
C MET A 26 -9.26 3.36 18.36
N SER A 27 -9.90 4.03 19.31
CA SER A 27 -9.76 5.48 19.52
C SER A 27 -8.41 5.76 20.19
N ASP A 28 -7.37 5.99 19.39
CA ASP A 28 -6.16 6.63 19.89
C ASP A 28 -6.47 8.11 20.11
N SER A 29 -6.79 8.46 21.35
CA SER A 29 -7.03 9.85 21.77
C SER A 29 -5.76 10.72 21.64
N ALA A 30 -5.90 12.03 21.81
CA ALA A 30 -4.78 12.98 21.91
C ALA A 30 -3.75 12.64 23.01
N ALA A 31 -4.01 11.64 23.86
CA ALA A 31 -3.22 11.29 25.04
C ALA A 31 -1.90 10.53 24.77
N ASP A 32 -1.66 10.01 23.56
CA ASP A 32 -0.51 9.11 23.27
C ASP A 32 0.63 9.72 22.42
N LEU A 33 0.82 11.04 22.49
CA LEU A 33 1.92 11.71 21.77
C LEU A 33 3.28 11.43 22.42
N ARG A 34 4.29 11.12 21.62
CA ARG A 34 5.67 11.06 22.11
C ARG A 34 6.22 12.47 22.33
N PRO A 35 7.25 12.65 23.19
CA PRO A 35 7.91 13.93 23.34
C PRO A 35 8.36 14.52 21.98
N GLY A 36 7.91 15.73 21.69
CA GLY A 36 8.18 16.45 20.44
C GLY A 36 7.18 16.20 19.30
N GLU A 37 6.20 15.31 19.46
CA GLU A 37 5.10 15.16 18.50
C GLU A 37 4.03 16.23 18.71
N THR A 38 3.30 16.56 17.65
CA THR A 38 2.25 17.59 17.67
C THR A 38 1.16 17.22 16.69
N SER A 39 -0.10 17.27 17.14
CA SER A 39 -1.27 17.05 16.28
C SER A 39 -1.67 18.30 15.49
N PHE A 40 -2.40 18.11 14.38
CA PHE A 40 -3.07 19.19 13.65
C PHE A 40 -4.13 19.87 14.54
N ALA A 41 -4.47 21.11 14.22
CA ALA A 41 -5.59 21.81 14.87
C ALA A 41 -6.93 21.12 14.51
N GLU A 42 -7.87 21.08 15.46
CA GLU A 42 -9.17 20.40 15.30
C GLU A 42 -9.97 20.86 14.07
N ALA A 43 -9.91 22.15 13.71
CA ALA A 43 -10.60 22.67 12.53
C ALA A 43 -10.08 22.11 11.19
N ALA A 44 -8.89 21.48 11.16
CA ALA A 44 -8.35 20.80 9.98
C ALA A 44 -8.80 19.33 9.89
N THR A 45 -9.65 18.84 10.80
CA THR A 45 -9.94 17.41 10.97
C THR A 45 -11.35 16.95 10.53
N ASP A 46 -12.24 17.84 10.05
CA ASP A 46 -13.55 17.51 9.42
C ASP A 46 -14.01 18.69 8.51
N PRO A 47 -14.58 18.54 7.28
CA PRO A 47 -15.24 17.37 6.68
C PRO A 47 -14.64 16.83 5.38
N GLN A 48 -15.12 15.64 5.01
CA GLN A 48 -14.72 14.85 3.85
C GLN A 48 -15.05 15.57 2.52
N ASP A 49 -14.08 16.29 1.97
CA ASP A 49 -14.18 16.95 0.66
C ASP A 49 -14.42 15.97 -0.50
N ALA A 50 -14.06 14.69 -0.31
CA ALA A 50 -14.16 13.65 -1.32
C ALA A 50 -14.30 12.25 -0.69
N HIS A 51 -14.80 11.32 -1.50
CA HIS A 51 -14.84 9.88 -1.18
C HIS A 51 -13.93 9.09 -2.11
N LEU A 52 -13.21 8.12 -1.55
CA LEU A 52 -12.37 7.19 -2.29
C LEU A 52 -13.06 5.81 -2.37
N ARG A 53 -12.80 5.07 -3.44
CA ARG A 53 -13.24 3.68 -3.60
C ARG A 53 -12.04 2.75 -3.47
N PHE A 54 -12.18 1.70 -2.68
CA PHE A 54 -11.20 0.62 -2.68
C PHE A 54 -11.46 -0.29 -3.89
N ILE A 55 -10.47 -0.41 -4.75
CA ILE A 55 -10.56 -1.19 -6.00
C ILE A 55 -10.08 -2.63 -5.83
N GLY A 56 -9.50 -2.95 -4.67
CA GLY A 56 -8.90 -4.23 -4.39
C GLY A 56 -8.23 -4.27 -3.02
N LEU A 57 -7.46 -5.33 -2.81
CA LEU A 57 -6.73 -5.60 -1.57
C LEU A 57 -5.31 -6.04 -1.90
N VAL A 58 -4.37 -5.64 -1.05
CA VAL A 58 -3.02 -6.20 -1.04
C VAL A 58 -3.04 -7.47 -0.21
N ARG A 59 -2.44 -8.53 -0.76
CA ARG A 59 -2.13 -9.78 -0.06
C ARG A 59 -0.64 -9.83 0.20
N SER A 60 -0.26 -9.86 1.46
CA SER A 60 1.15 -9.83 1.85
C SER A 60 1.46 -10.87 2.92
N PRO A 61 2.74 -11.25 3.09
CA PRO A 61 3.15 -12.14 4.16
C PRO A 61 3.27 -11.42 5.51
N TRP A 62 2.92 -10.12 5.58
CA TRP A 62 3.14 -9.26 6.74
C TRP A 62 1.82 -9.11 7.52
N THR A 63 1.57 -9.98 8.48
CA THR A 63 0.36 -9.94 9.31
C THR A 63 0.49 -9.01 10.52
N GLU A 64 1.72 -8.69 10.92
CA GLU A 64 2.01 -7.88 12.11
C GLU A 64 2.88 -6.67 11.78
N ARG A 65 2.56 -5.51 12.38
CA ARG A 65 3.30 -4.25 12.15
C ARG A 65 4.79 -4.36 12.47
N ALA A 66 5.15 -5.11 13.52
CA ALA A 66 6.54 -5.30 13.91
C ALA A 66 7.36 -6.11 12.88
N LEU A 67 6.68 -6.97 12.12
CA LEU A 67 7.29 -7.80 11.09
C LEU A 67 7.26 -7.13 9.72
N CYS A 68 6.43 -6.10 9.51
CA CYS A 68 6.34 -5.41 8.22
C CYS A 68 7.67 -4.72 7.87
N PRO A 69 8.19 -4.85 6.64
CA PRO A 69 9.37 -4.12 6.19
C PRO A 69 9.15 -2.60 6.33
N LYS A 70 10.23 -1.85 6.54
CA LYS A 70 10.15 -0.39 6.67
C LYS A 70 9.99 0.33 5.34
N ASN A 71 10.39 -0.32 4.25
CA ASN A 71 10.30 0.19 2.89
C ASN A 71 10.44 -0.96 1.87
N LEU A 72 10.14 -0.66 0.60
CA LEU A 72 10.28 -1.63 -0.51
C LEU A 72 11.69 -2.19 -0.73
N ARG A 73 12.76 -1.47 -0.35
CA ARG A 73 14.13 -2.02 -0.45
C ARG A 73 14.26 -3.22 0.49
N GLU A 74 13.90 -3.04 1.75
CA GLU A 74 13.91 -4.10 2.76
C GLU A 74 12.94 -5.24 2.38
N ALA A 75 11.77 -4.92 1.83
CA ALA A 75 10.83 -5.93 1.35
C ALA A 75 11.43 -6.82 0.24
N ARG A 76 12.14 -6.22 -0.73
CA ARG A 76 12.85 -6.95 -1.80
C ARG A 76 13.98 -7.81 -1.27
N GLU A 77 14.74 -7.33 -0.28
CA GLU A 77 15.83 -8.09 0.35
C GLU A 77 15.32 -9.37 1.03
N ARG A 78 14.11 -9.31 1.60
CA ARG A 78 13.45 -10.45 2.27
C ARG A 78 12.88 -11.50 1.32
N ARG A 79 12.68 -11.17 0.02
CA ARG A 79 12.21 -12.10 -1.03
C ARG A 79 10.98 -12.93 -0.66
N ARG A 80 9.96 -12.28 -0.09
CA ARG A 80 8.69 -12.93 0.25
C ARG A 80 7.63 -12.52 -0.78
N THR A 81 6.90 -13.51 -1.29
CA THR A 81 5.84 -13.30 -2.28
C THR A 81 4.72 -12.42 -1.74
N ALA A 82 4.26 -11.48 -2.56
CA ALA A 82 3.09 -10.67 -2.32
C ALA A 82 2.24 -10.60 -3.60
N SER A 83 0.96 -10.28 -3.44
CA SER A 83 0.05 -10.11 -4.58
C SER A 83 -0.98 -9.02 -4.32
N VAL A 84 -1.70 -8.64 -5.37
CA VAL A 84 -2.83 -7.75 -5.33
C VAL A 84 -4.05 -8.49 -5.90
N GLU A 85 -5.18 -8.35 -5.22
CA GLU A 85 -6.48 -8.83 -5.68
C GLU A 85 -7.34 -7.64 -6.10
N ILE A 86 -7.66 -7.56 -7.39
CA ILE A 86 -8.54 -6.54 -7.96
C ILE A 86 -9.98 -7.04 -7.89
N ALA A 87 -10.86 -6.21 -7.32
CA ALA A 87 -12.26 -6.57 -7.16
C ALA A 87 -12.93 -6.74 -8.54
N PRO A 88 -13.89 -7.67 -8.69
CA PRO A 88 -14.48 -8.03 -9.98
C PRO A 88 -14.94 -6.85 -10.83
N ALA A 89 -15.52 -5.82 -10.20
CA ALA A 89 -16.05 -4.63 -10.88
C ALA A 89 -14.97 -3.80 -11.62
N PHE A 90 -13.69 -3.96 -11.29
CA PHE A 90 -12.60 -3.15 -11.84
C PHE A 90 -11.66 -3.93 -12.76
N ARG A 91 -11.83 -5.25 -12.92
CA ARG A 91 -10.86 -6.11 -13.64
C ARG A 91 -10.70 -5.79 -15.11
N LEU A 92 -11.74 -5.26 -15.77
CA LEU A 92 -11.64 -4.81 -17.16
C LEU A 92 -10.55 -3.74 -17.34
N ALA A 93 -10.27 -2.92 -16.30
CA ALA A 93 -9.22 -1.92 -16.32
C ALA A 93 -7.78 -2.49 -16.25
N LEU A 94 -7.62 -3.82 -16.09
CA LEU A 94 -6.33 -4.51 -16.19
C LEU A 94 -5.92 -4.81 -17.64
N SER A 95 -6.74 -4.43 -18.61
CA SER A 95 -6.41 -4.52 -20.03
C SER A 95 -5.05 -3.85 -20.29
N ASP A 96 -4.25 -4.46 -21.15
CA ASP A 96 -2.92 -3.99 -21.57
C ASP A 96 -1.81 -3.97 -20.50
N LEU A 97 -2.11 -4.25 -19.24
CA LEU A 97 -1.07 -4.52 -18.23
C LEU A 97 -0.45 -5.89 -18.47
N GLU A 98 0.87 -6.02 -18.34
CA GLU A 98 1.60 -7.27 -18.61
C GLU A 98 2.58 -7.60 -17.49
N ALA A 99 2.88 -8.89 -17.34
CA ALA A 99 3.98 -9.33 -16.51
C ALA A 99 5.30 -8.71 -17.01
N GLY A 100 6.13 -8.27 -16.07
CA GLY A 100 7.39 -7.57 -16.31
C GLY A 100 7.29 -6.05 -16.21
N GLN A 101 6.10 -5.46 -16.32
CA GLN A 101 5.90 -4.01 -16.21
C GLN A 101 6.09 -3.50 -14.78
N TRP A 102 6.53 -2.25 -14.68
CA TRP A 102 6.58 -1.50 -13.43
C TRP A 102 5.32 -0.66 -13.26
N VAL A 103 4.78 -0.66 -12.05
CA VAL A 103 3.54 0.03 -11.72
C VAL A 103 3.64 0.72 -10.37
N HIS A 104 3.01 1.90 -10.27
CA HIS A 104 2.68 2.54 -9.03
C HIS A 104 1.39 1.95 -8.46
N LEU A 105 1.45 1.45 -7.22
CA LEU A 105 0.27 1.14 -6.41
C LEU A 105 0.01 2.30 -5.46
N LEU A 106 -1.24 2.75 -5.40
CA LEU A 106 -1.73 3.62 -4.35
C LEU A 106 -2.57 2.79 -3.37
N SER A 107 -2.25 2.87 -2.09
CA SER A 107 -2.91 2.11 -1.02
C SER A 107 -3.50 3.04 0.03
N TRP A 108 -4.54 2.58 0.73
CA TRP A 108 -5.07 3.28 1.91
C TRP A 108 -4.56 2.60 3.18
N LEU A 109 -3.71 3.27 3.95
CA LEU A 109 -3.12 2.75 5.18
C LEU A 109 -4.12 2.91 6.32
N ASP A 110 -5.18 2.11 6.25
CA ASP A 110 -6.38 2.06 7.10
C ASP A 110 -6.09 2.01 8.61
N ARG A 111 -4.94 1.48 9.01
CA ARG A 111 -4.52 1.32 10.42
C ARG A 111 -3.71 2.49 10.97
N ALA A 112 -3.51 3.55 10.20
CA ALA A 112 -2.75 4.72 10.63
C ALA A 112 -3.67 5.81 11.23
N ARG A 113 -3.27 6.37 12.37
CA ARG A 113 -3.83 7.66 12.83
C ARG A 113 -3.53 8.75 11.80
N ARG A 114 -4.33 9.82 11.81
CA ARG A 114 -4.36 10.83 10.72
C ARG A 114 -4.07 12.25 11.18
N ASP A 115 -3.79 12.42 12.46
CA ASP A 115 -3.84 13.70 13.16
C ASP A 115 -2.46 14.30 13.45
N LEU A 116 -1.33 13.65 13.17
CA LEU A 116 -0.01 14.21 13.52
C LEU A 116 0.53 15.19 12.46
N ALA A 117 0.87 16.40 12.89
CA ALA A 117 1.57 17.42 12.12
C ALA A 117 3.10 17.28 12.24
N LEU A 118 3.60 17.08 13.46
CA LEU A 118 5.00 16.78 13.76
C LEU A 118 5.11 15.35 14.32
N GLN A 119 6.04 14.58 13.77
CA GLN A 119 6.27 13.19 14.16
C GLN A 119 7.71 13.01 14.61
N ARG A 120 7.97 12.09 15.55
CA ARG A 120 9.32 11.76 15.99
C ARG A 120 9.75 10.38 15.46
N PRO A 121 10.26 10.31 14.21
CA PRO A 121 10.75 9.05 13.67
C PRO A 121 12.00 8.58 14.41
N ARG A 122 12.12 7.28 14.66
CA ARG A 122 13.22 6.68 15.45
C ARG A 122 14.63 6.90 14.87
N HIS A 123 14.73 7.27 13.59
CA HIS A 123 15.98 7.39 12.85
C HIS A 123 16.42 8.84 12.62
N ALA A 124 15.70 9.84 13.17
CA ALA A 124 16.06 11.24 13.02
C ALA A 124 16.28 11.92 14.37
N ASP A 125 17.19 12.88 14.38
CA ASP A 125 17.37 13.79 15.50
C ASP A 125 16.22 14.80 15.52
N GLY A 126 15.31 14.59 16.48
CA GLY A 126 14.16 15.47 16.73
C GLY A 126 12.92 15.16 15.91
N ALA A 127 11.90 16.00 16.08
CA ALA A 127 10.65 15.89 15.35
C ALA A 127 10.81 16.39 13.90
N ARG A 128 10.01 15.83 13.00
CA ARG A 128 9.96 16.18 11.57
C ARG A 128 8.51 16.43 11.18
N GLY A 129 8.31 17.37 10.27
CA GLY A 129 6.99 17.60 9.68
C GLY A 129 6.51 16.36 8.93
N THR A 130 5.23 16.00 9.08
CA THR A 130 4.63 14.84 8.44
C THR A 130 4.90 14.80 6.93
N PHE A 131 4.89 15.95 6.26
CA PHE A 131 5.10 16.04 4.82
C PHE A 131 6.56 15.92 4.37
N SER A 132 7.55 16.06 5.26
CA SER A 132 8.95 15.76 4.94
C SER A 132 9.33 14.28 5.16
N LEU A 133 8.36 13.47 5.61
CA LEU A 133 8.51 12.04 5.86
C LEU A 133 7.65 11.19 4.90
N ARG A 134 8.01 9.91 4.78
CA ARG A 134 7.17 8.85 4.22
C ARG A 134 6.45 8.02 5.29
N SER A 135 6.15 8.64 6.44
CA SER A 135 5.39 7.98 7.51
C SER A 135 3.99 7.60 7.05
N PRO A 136 3.43 6.46 7.50
CA PRO A 136 2.03 6.11 7.25
C PRO A 136 1.04 7.05 7.95
N VAL A 137 1.45 7.73 9.03
CA VAL A 137 0.61 8.65 9.79
C VAL A 137 0.53 9.98 9.04
N ARG A 138 -0.61 10.24 8.40
CA ARG A 138 -0.84 11.42 7.54
C ARG A 138 -2.33 11.80 7.52
N PRO A 139 -2.69 13.05 7.18
CA PRO A 139 -4.09 13.45 7.00
C PRO A 139 -4.84 12.55 6.03
N ASN A 140 -4.23 12.23 4.89
CA ASN A 140 -4.69 11.22 3.94
C ASN A 140 -3.62 10.13 3.88
N PRO A 141 -3.81 8.99 4.58
CA PRO A 141 -2.80 7.95 4.72
C PRO A 141 -2.67 7.12 3.43
N ILE A 142 -2.28 7.79 2.33
CA ILE A 142 -2.08 7.17 1.03
C ILE A 142 -0.63 6.70 0.92
N GLY A 143 -0.43 5.40 0.75
CA GLY A 143 0.88 4.82 0.47
C GLY A 143 1.15 4.77 -1.03
N LEU A 144 2.39 5.08 -1.45
CA LEU A 144 2.85 5.03 -2.84
C LEU A 144 3.96 3.98 -2.97
N HIS A 145 3.76 3.01 -3.85
CA HIS A 145 4.64 1.85 -4.00
C HIS A 145 4.99 1.63 -5.46
N LEU A 146 6.29 1.59 -5.81
CA LEU A 146 6.73 1.23 -7.15
C LEU A 146 7.16 -0.24 -7.16
N VAL A 147 6.36 -1.09 -7.80
CA VAL A 147 6.52 -2.54 -7.82
C VAL A 147 6.55 -3.07 -9.25
N ARG A 148 7.08 -4.26 -9.44
CA ARG A 148 7.08 -4.95 -10.72
C ARG A 148 6.04 -6.06 -10.70
N ILE A 149 5.22 -6.14 -11.75
CA ILE A 149 4.29 -7.26 -11.96
C ILE A 149 5.12 -8.49 -12.35
N GLU A 150 5.11 -9.54 -11.54
CA GLU A 150 5.81 -10.79 -11.85
C GLU A 150 4.91 -11.76 -12.63
N ALA A 151 3.62 -11.78 -12.29
CA ALA A 151 2.60 -12.54 -12.99
C ALA A 151 1.25 -11.81 -12.90
N LEU A 152 0.39 -12.01 -13.89
CA LEU A 152 -0.93 -11.39 -13.95
C LEU A 152 -1.94 -12.36 -14.55
N ASP A 153 -3.01 -12.59 -13.80
CA ASP A 153 -4.26 -13.21 -14.28
C ASP A 153 -5.35 -12.14 -14.27
N ARG A 154 -5.73 -11.67 -15.47
CA ARG A 154 -6.71 -10.58 -15.64
C ARG A 154 -8.13 -11.02 -15.30
N ASP A 155 -8.47 -12.29 -15.54
CA ASP A 155 -9.82 -12.80 -15.33
C ASP A 155 -10.12 -12.93 -13.83
N SER A 156 -9.16 -13.46 -13.07
CA SER A 156 -9.27 -13.51 -11.61
C SER A 156 -8.90 -12.19 -10.92
N GLY A 157 -8.27 -11.26 -11.64
CA GLY A 157 -7.79 -9.99 -11.10
C GLY A 157 -6.63 -10.16 -10.12
N HIS A 158 -5.84 -11.21 -10.28
CA HIS A 158 -4.72 -11.55 -9.40
C HIS A 158 -3.39 -11.11 -10.03
N LEU A 159 -2.66 -10.26 -9.32
CA LEU A 159 -1.36 -9.73 -9.73
C LEU A 159 -0.30 -10.16 -8.72
N VAL A 160 0.67 -10.97 -9.11
CA VAL A 160 1.86 -11.25 -8.29
C VAL A 160 2.85 -10.11 -8.47
N ILE A 161 3.41 -9.59 -7.38
CA ILE A 161 4.33 -8.45 -7.38
C ILE A 161 5.64 -8.80 -6.68
N ASP A 162 6.72 -8.14 -7.10
CA ASP A 162 8.08 -8.42 -6.65
C ASP A 162 8.30 -8.21 -5.15
N ALA A 163 7.64 -7.19 -4.57
CA ALA A 163 7.72 -6.90 -3.16
C ALA A 163 6.59 -5.97 -2.72
N ILE A 164 6.28 -5.99 -1.41
CA ILE A 164 5.45 -4.97 -0.78
C ILE A 164 5.85 -4.80 0.69
N ASP A 165 5.68 -3.61 1.22
CA ASP A 165 5.95 -3.23 2.62
C ASP A 165 4.64 -2.88 3.37
N LEU A 166 3.54 -3.47 2.92
CA LEU A 166 2.20 -3.28 3.47
C LEU A 166 1.74 -4.50 4.27
N LEU A 167 0.90 -4.27 5.26
CA LEU A 167 0.27 -5.35 5.98
C LEU A 167 -0.75 -6.10 5.09
N ASP A 168 -0.98 -7.37 5.42
CA ASP A 168 -1.97 -8.17 4.71
C ASP A 168 -3.36 -7.54 4.85
N GLY A 169 -4.10 -7.54 3.74
CA GLY A 169 -5.44 -6.96 3.65
C GLY A 169 -5.47 -5.43 3.55
N THR A 170 -4.34 -4.75 3.36
CA THR A 170 -4.35 -3.29 3.13
C THR A 170 -5.16 -2.95 1.85
N PRO A 171 -6.12 -2.02 1.92
CA PRO A 171 -6.90 -1.62 0.75
C PRO A 171 -6.09 -0.96 -0.36
N LEU A 172 -6.42 -1.30 -1.61
CA LEU A 172 -5.87 -0.66 -2.80
C LEU A 172 -6.80 0.44 -3.30
N LEU A 173 -6.23 1.59 -3.63
CA LEU A 173 -6.93 2.73 -4.23
C LEU A 173 -6.74 2.80 -5.73
N ASP A 174 -5.52 2.54 -6.22
CA ASP A 174 -5.18 2.80 -7.62
C ASP A 174 -3.97 1.98 -8.08
N LEU A 175 -3.84 1.86 -9.40
CA LEU A 175 -2.76 1.17 -10.11
C LEU A 175 -2.43 1.99 -11.36
N LYS A 176 -1.17 2.44 -11.50
CA LYS A 176 -0.71 3.26 -12.63
C LYS A 176 0.58 2.70 -13.23
N PRO A 177 0.77 2.75 -14.56
CA PRO A 177 2.08 2.39 -15.13
C PRO A 177 3.15 3.38 -14.65
N PHE A 178 4.35 2.87 -14.38
CA PHE A 178 5.54 3.69 -14.23
C PHE A 178 6.07 4.06 -15.61
N LEU A 179 6.26 5.35 -15.84
CA LEU A 179 6.75 5.90 -17.10
C LEU A 179 8.09 6.62 -16.82
N PRO A 180 9.24 6.08 -17.26
CA PRO A 180 10.54 6.71 -17.06
C PRO A 180 10.61 8.16 -17.53
N SER A 181 9.89 8.51 -18.60
CA SER A 181 9.81 9.86 -19.16
C SER A 181 9.03 10.86 -18.30
N VAL A 182 8.31 10.39 -17.28
CA VAL A 182 7.42 11.22 -16.43
C VAL A 182 7.85 11.14 -14.96
N ASP A 183 8.13 9.93 -14.48
CA ASP A 183 8.29 9.64 -13.06
C ASP A 183 9.75 9.74 -12.57
N ILE A 184 10.71 9.78 -13.49
CA ILE A 184 12.12 10.04 -13.16
C ILE A 184 12.34 11.55 -13.22
N PRO A 185 12.79 12.20 -12.12
CA PRO A 185 13.14 13.61 -12.17
C PRO A 185 14.16 13.89 -13.27
N PRO A 186 14.10 15.06 -13.93
CA PRO A 186 15.15 15.45 -14.86
C PRO A 186 16.50 15.45 -14.14
N ALA A 187 17.57 15.06 -14.84
CA ALA A 187 18.91 15.20 -14.31
C ALA A 187 19.19 16.69 -14.02
N ASP A 188 19.83 16.99 -12.89
CA ASP A 188 20.21 18.36 -12.55
C ASP A 188 21.10 18.92 -13.68
N GLY A 189 20.66 20.00 -14.33
CA GLY A 189 21.40 20.69 -15.39
C GLY A 189 20.97 20.40 -16.84
N ALA A 190 19.76 19.86 -17.05
CA ALA A 190 19.09 19.87 -18.35
C ALA A 190 18.39 21.21 -18.64
#